data_AF-A0A835YGV1-F1
#
_entry.id   AF-A0A835YGV1-F1
#
_cell.length_a   1.000
_cell.length_b   1.000
_cell.length_c   1.000
_cell.angle_alpha   90.00
_cell.angle_beta   90.00
_cell.angle_gamma   90.00
#
_symmetry.space_group_name_H-M   'P 1'
#
loop_
_entity.id
_entity.type
_entity.pdbx_description
1 polymer ?
#
loop_
_entity_poly.entity_id
_entity_poly.type
_entity_poly.pdbx_seq_one_letter_code
_entity_poly.pdbx_strand_id
1 'polypeptide(L)'
;MDVPQLTSAIVEAEAKLAALFEPGKPMPRAGVVASLRQEVSEMKGALARLMGQSGPTASLDSGNASDEELAERARQAFLEVERLVGNKGGGRDDSGAIATLEAENERLRLEATALLMRQQQLEDLRDKLRAGGAAAAAKN
;
A
#
# COMPACT_ATOMS: atom_id res chain seq x y z
N MET A 1 -17.55 6.71 -3.42
CA MET A 1 -16.44 6.93 -4.37
C MET A 1 -16.39 5.73 -5.28
N ASP A 2 -16.38 5.97 -6.59
CA ASP A 2 -16.26 4.90 -7.57
C ASP A 2 -14.78 4.49 -7.71
N VAL A 3 -14.51 3.26 -8.17
CA VAL A 3 -13.13 2.75 -8.42
C VAL A 3 -12.20 3.80 -9.04
N PRO A 4 -12.53 4.43 -10.19
CA PRO A 4 -11.62 5.38 -10.84
C PRO A 4 -11.32 6.63 -9.99
N GLN A 5 -12.28 7.08 -9.18
CA GLN A 5 -12.09 8.22 -8.29
C GLN A 5 -11.14 7.87 -7.15
N LEU A 6 -11.29 6.67 -6.59
CA LEU A 6 -10.49 6.19 -5.48
C LEU A 6 -9.05 5.88 -5.92
N THR A 7 -8.86 5.31 -7.12
CA THR A 7 -7.52 5.12 -7.70
C THR A 7 -6.82 6.45 -7.97
N SER A 8 -7.55 7.44 -8.48
CA SER A 8 -7.00 8.79 -8.72
C SER A 8 -6.58 9.46 -7.40
N ALA A 9 -7.40 9.34 -6.35
CA ALA A 9 -7.09 9.86 -5.02
C ALA A 9 -5.85 9.19 -4.40
N ILE A 10 -5.68 7.88 -4.58
CA ILE A 10 -4.48 7.15 -4.14
C ILE A 10 -3.23 7.70 -4.84
N VAL A 11 -3.26 7.82 -6.17
CA VAL A 11 -2.13 8.34 -6.95
C VAL A 11 -1.78 9.76 -6.54
N GLU A 12 -2.78 10.63 -6.31
CA GLU A 12 -2.55 12.00 -5.86
C GLU A 12 -1.94 12.05 -4.45
N ALA A 13 -2.41 11.22 -3.52
CA ALA A 13 -1.86 11.14 -2.17
C ALA A 13 -0.44 10.57 -2.14
N GLU A 14 -0.12 9.59 -3.00
CA GLU A 14 1.24 9.08 -3.18
C GLU A 14 2.17 10.14 -3.79
N ALA A 15 1.68 10.91 -4.76
CA ALA A 15 2.44 12.02 -5.34
C ALA A 15 2.75 13.10 -4.28
N LYS A 16 1.78 13.43 -3.42
CA LYS A 16 1.99 14.34 -2.28
C LYS A 16 3.02 13.78 -1.30
N LEU A 17 2.95 12.50 -0.98
CA LEU A 17 3.92 11.84 -0.11
C LEU A 17 5.33 11.87 -0.72
N ALA A 18 5.46 11.62 -2.03
CA ALA A 18 6.73 11.67 -2.75
C ALA A 18 7.31 13.10 -2.81
N ALA A 19 6.46 14.11 -3.02
CA ALA A 19 6.86 15.52 -3.07
C ALA A 19 7.48 16.04 -1.75
N LEU A 20 7.17 15.40 -0.62
CA LEU A 20 7.78 15.70 0.67
C LEU A 20 9.24 15.24 0.76
N PHE A 21 9.66 14.29 -0.07
CA PHE A 21 11.03 13.77 -0.11
C PHE A 21 11.85 14.31 -1.31
N GLU A 22 11.37 15.37 -1.96
CA GLU A 22 12.09 15.99 -3.07
C GLU A 22 13.49 16.48 -2.64
N PRO A 23 14.53 16.24 -3.47
CA PRO A 23 15.88 16.69 -3.18
C PRO A 23 15.93 18.20 -3.00
N GLY A 24 16.50 18.66 -1.89
CA GLY A 24 16.66 20.09 -1.58
C GLY A 24 15.61 20.69 -0.65
N LYS A 25 14.55 19.94 -0.30
CA LYS A 25 13.62 20.34 0.78
C LYS A 25 14.07 19.77 2.13
N PRO A 26 13.84 20.47 3.25
CA PRO A 26 14.12 19.93 4.58
C PRO A 26 13.29 18.66 4.80
N MET A 27 13.90 17.67 5.46
CA MET A 27 13.25 16.39 5.73
C MET A 27 11.92 16.62 6.48
N PRO A 28 10.80 16.07 5.98
CA PRO A 28 9.49 16.27 6.55
C PRO A 28 9.41 15.61 7.94
N ARG A 29 8.58 16.18 8.82
CA ARG A 29 8.33 15.61 10.16
C ARG A 29 7.81 14.19 10.04
N ALA A 30 8.36 13.28 10.84
CA ALA A 30 8.00 11.88 10.79
C ALA A 30 6.49 11.64 11.03
N GLY A 31 5.86 12.38 11.94
CA GLY A 31 4.42 12.29 12.18
C GLY A 31 3.55 12.66 10.97
N VAL A 32 3.99 13.63 10.15
CA VAL A 32 3.28 14.03 8.92
C VAL A 32 3.42 12.96 7.84
N VAL A 33 4.59 12.34 7.74
CA VAL A 33 4.82 11.22 6.83
C VAL A 33 3.99 10.01 7.25
N ALA A 34 3.93 9.72 8.55
CA ALA A 34 3.16 8.59 9.09
C ALA A 34 1.66 8.75 8.85
N SER A 35 1.10 9.95 9.06
CA SER A 35 -0.33 10.20 8.81
C SER A 35 -0.70 10.04 7.33
N LEU A 36 0.11 10.60 6.42
CA LEU A 36 -0.11 10.47 4.98
C LEU A 36 0.03 9.01 4.49
N ARG A 37 0.98 8.25 5.05
CA ARG A 37 1.13 6.82 4.74
C ARG A 37 -0.07 6.01 5.22
N GLN A 38 -0.61 6.34 6.38
CA GLN A 38 -1.80 5.69 6.91
C GLN A 38 -3.02 5.97 6.02
N GLU A 39 -3.22 7.21 5.60
CA GLU A 39 -4.32 7.60 4.70
C GLU A 39 -4.25 6.86 3.35
N VAL A 40 -3.05 6.75 2.75
CA VAL A 40 -2.83 5.96 1.52
C VAL A 40 -3.15 4.48 1.75
N SER A 41 -2.77 3.92 2.90
CA SER A 41 -3.07 2.53 3.25
C SER A 41 -4.56 2.27 3.41
N GLU A 42 -5.29 3.18 4.05
CA GLU A 42 -6.74 3.12 4.22
C GLU A 42 -7.47 3.21 2.88
N MET A 43 -7.06 4.13 1.99
CA MET A 43 -7.61 4.25 0.65
C MET A 43 -7.33 3.00 -0.20
N LYS A 44 -6.12 2.43 -0.13
CA LYS A 44 -5.81 1.16 -0.80
C LYS A 44 -6.63 -0.01 -0.25
N GLY A 45 -6.87 -0.04 1.07
CA GLY A 45 -7.76 -1.01 1.69
C GLY A 45 -9.22 -0.87 1.23
N ALA A 46 -9.71 0.36 1.09
CA ALA A 46 -11.02 0.63 0.53
C ALA A 46 -11.12 0.21 -0.95
N LEU A 47 -10.07 0.45 -1.75
CA LEU A 47 -10.00 -0.02 -3.14
C LEU A 47 -10.07 -1.55 -3.22
N ALA A 48 -9.31 -2.25 -2.37
CA ALA A 48 -9.31 -3.71 -2.34
C ALA A 48 -10.70 -4.28 -2.01
N ARG A 49 -11.40 -3.66 -1.04
CA ARG A 49 -12.80 -4.01 -0.71
C ARG A 49 -13.75 -3.76 -1.88
N LEU A 50 -13.57 -2.65 -2.59
CA LEU A 50 -14.47 -2.25 -3.70
C LEU A 50 -14.21 -3.05 -4.98
N MET A 51 -12.98 -3.48 -5.22
CA MET A 51 -12.62 -4.40 -6.32
C MET A 51 -12.93 -5.88 -6.00
N GLY A 52 -13.56 -6.17 -4.87
CA GLY A 52 -13.91 -7.55 -4.48
C GLY A 52 -12.68 -8.43 -4.22
N GLN A 53 -11.49 -7.84 -4.06
CA GLN A 53 -10.30 -8.53 -3.57
C GLN A 53 -10.41 -8.68 -2.04
N SER A 54 -11.44 -9.42 -1.65
CA SER A 54 -11.59 -10.00 -0.32
C SER A 54 -10.85 -11.35 -0.34
N GLY A 55 -9.60 -11.36 0.13
CA GLY A 55 -9.12 -12.59 0.75
C GLY A 55 -9.82 -12.78 2.11
N PRO A 56 -10.24 -13.98 2.50
CA PRO A 56 -10.83 -15.07 1.74
C PRO A 56 -12.32 -15.22 2.13
N THR A 57 -13.25 -14.98 1.22
CA THR A 57 -14.60 -15.59 1.19
C THR A 57 -15.28 -15.03 -0.04
N ALA A 58 -15.12 -15.76 -1.14
CA ALA A 58 -15.97 -15.57 -2.30
C ALA A 58 -17.44 -15.75 -1.86
N SER A 59 -18.28 -14.76 -2.15
CA SER A 59 -19.70 -15.00 -2.38
C SER A 59 -20.10 -14.20 -3.59
N LEU A 60 -20.36 -14.99 -4.63
CA LEU A 60 -20.88 -14.64 -5.92
C LEU A 60 -22.29 -14.08 -5.72
N ASP A 61 -22.56 -12.89 -6.25
CA ASP A 61 -23.91 -12.59 -6.72
C ASP A 61 -23.81 -11.85 -8.05
N SER A 62 -24.22 -12.57 -9.09
CA SER A 62 -23.94 -12.32 -10.49
C SER A 62 -25.22 -11.86 -11.18
N GLY A 63 -25.18 -10.71 -11.84
CA GLY A 63 -26.24 -10.31 -12.76
C GLY A 63 -25.99 -10.84 -14.18
N ASN A 64 -26.89 -11.71 -14.66
CA ASN A 64 -27.32 -11.89 -16.06
C ASN A 64 -26.41 -12.57 -17.10
N ALA A 65 -25.72 -13.64 -16.74
CA ALA A 65 -25.48 -14.76 -17.67
C ALA A 65 -26.13 -16.00 -17.05
N SER A 66 -26.74 -16.89 -17.83
CA SER A 66 -27.19 -18.16 -17.24
C SER A 66 -25.97 -18.85 -16.62
N ASP A 67 -26.07 -19.33 -15.38
CA ASP A 67 -24.93 -19.92 -14.66
C ASP A 67 -24.23 -21.02 -15.48
N GLU A 68 -24.98 -21.68 -16.37
CA GLU A 68 -24.45 -22.67 -17.33
C GLU A 68 -23.52 -22.05 -18.37
N GLU A 69 -23.89 -20.92 -18.99
CA GLU A 69 -23.03 -20.21 -19.95
C GLU A 69 -21.80 -19.60 -19.27
N LEU A 70 -21.95 -19.12 -18.04
CA LEU A 70 -20.83 -18.62 -17.25
C LEU A 70 -19.88 -19.76 -16.87
N ALA A 71 -20.42 -20.92 -16.50
CA ALA A 71 -19.64 -22.13 -16.20
C ALA A 71 -18.95 -22.67 -17.45
N GLU A 72 -19.61 -22.69 -18.60
CA GLU A 72 -19.03 -23.13 -19.88
C GLU A 72 -17.92 -22.19 -20.34
N ARG A 73 -18.15 -20.87 -20.22
CA ARG A 73 -17.16 -19.84 -20.55
C ARG A 73 -15.97 -19.86 -19.59
N ALA A 74 -16.22 -20.13 -18.30
CA ALA A 74 -15.16 -20.33 -17.33
C ALA A 74 -14.34 -21.58 -17.65
N ARG A 75 -14.99 -22.71 -17.99
CA ARG A 75 -14.30 -23.95 -18.41
C ARG A 75 -13.43 -23.74 -19.65
N GLN A 76 -13.94 -23.02 -20.66
CA GLN A 76 -13.18 -22.70 -21.87
C GLN A 76 -12.00 -21.76 -21.58
N ALA A 77 -12.21 -20.73 -20.74
CA ALA A 77 -11.14 -19.81 -20.34
C ALA A 77 -10.04 -20.52 -19.53
N PHE A 78 -10.40 -21.46 -18.65
CA PHE A 78 -9.42 -22.26 -17.91
C PHE A 78 -8.58 -23.13 -18.84
N LEU A 79 -9.18 -23.80 -19.83
CA LEU A 79 -8.46 -24.61 -20.80
C LEU A 79 -7.55 -23.77 -21.73
N GLU A 80 -7.98 -22.56 -22.08
CA GLU A 80 -7.19 -21.64 -22.91
C GLU A 80 -6.00 -21.06 -22.14
N VAL A 81 -6.20 -20.73 -20.85
CA VAL A 81 -5.12 -20.33 -19.93
C VAL A 81 -4.16 -21.49 -19.71
N GLU A 82 -4.64 -22.71 -19.50
CA GLU A 82 -3.80 -23.89 -19.32
C GLU A 82 -2.97 -24.20 -20.58
N ARG A 83 -3.53 -23.96 -21.78
CA ARG A 83 -2.81 -24.08 -23.06
C ARG A 83 -1.76 -22.98 -23.26
N LEU A 84 -2.03 -21.75 -22.83
CA LEU A 84 -1.08 -20.63 -22.88
C LEU A 84 0.03 -20.76 -21.82
N VAL A 85 -0.31 -21.27 -20.63
CA VAL A 85 0.62 -21.50 -19.52
C VAL A 85 1.44 -22.76 -19.75
N GLY A 86 0.86 -23.83 -20.32
CA GLY A 86 1.58 -25.05 -20.70
C GLY A 86 2.64 -24.83 -21.78
N ASN A 87 2.48 -23.81 -22.63
CA ASN A 87 3.48 -23.38 -23.62
C ASN A 87 4.51 -22.36 -23.08
N LYS A 88 4.24 -21.75 -21.91
CA LYS A 88 5.19 -20.88 -21.20
C LYS A 88 5.66 -21.61 -19.95
N GLY A 89 6.61 -22.54 -20.10
CA GLY A 89 7.25 -23.25 -18.99
C GLY A 89 8.03 -22.32 -18.04
N GLY A 90 7.32 -21.52 -17.23
CA GLY A 90 7.87 -20.57 -16.24
C GLY A 90 6.94 -20.24 -15.07
N GLY A 91 5.67 -20.65 -15.08
CA GLY A 91 4.69 -20.25 -14.05
C GLY A 91 4.90 -20.79 -12.63
N ARG A 92 5.83 -21.75 -12.45
CA ARG A 92 6.11 -22.33 -11.12
C ARG A 92 7.13 -21.51 -10.31
N ASP A 93 8.02 -20.79 -10.99
CA ASP A 93 9.04 -19.95 -10.36
C ASP A 93 8.52 -18.55 -10.03
N ASP A 94 7.61 -18.02 -10.86
CA ASP A 94 7.00 -16.70 -10.66
C ASP A 94 6.20 -16.63 -9.36
N SER A 95 5.47 -17.69 -9.00
CA SER A 95 4.70 -17.73 -7.74
C SER A 95 5.62 -17.67 -6.52
N GLY A 96 6.78 -18.35 -6.57
CA GLY A 96 7.78 -18.30 -5.51
C GLY A 96 8.47 -16.94 -5.43
N ALA A 97 8.81 -16.35 -6.58
CA ALA A 97 9.37 -15.01 -6.66
C ALA A 97 8.41 -13.95 -6.10
N ILE A 98 7.12 -14.03 -6.45
CA ILE A 98 6.07 -13.13 -5.93
C ILE A 98 5.96 -13.25 -4.41
N ALA A 99 5.85 -14.47 -3.86
CA ALA A 99 5.76 -14.65 -2.42
C ALA A 99 6.98 -14.09 -1.66
N THR A 100 8.17 -14.24 -2.25
CA THR A 100 9.41 -13.70 -1.68
C THR A 100 9.40 -12.17 -1.67
N LEU A 101 8.97 -11.56 -2.79
CA LEU A 101 8.85 -10.12 -2.94
C LEU A 101 7.79 -9.52 -2.02
N GLU A 102 6.66 -10.19 -1.83
CA GLU A 102 5.60 -9.77 -0.91
C GLU A 102 6.09 -9.76 0.54
N ALA A 103 6.76 -10.82 0.98
CA ALA A 103 7.35 -10.91 2.32
C ALA A 103 8.43 -9.84 2.55
N GLU A 104 9.27 -9.57 1.56
CA GLU A 104 10.27 -8.49 1.65
C GLU A 104 9.61 -7.11 1.67
N ASN A 105 8.56 -6.90 0.87
CA ASN A 105 7.81 -5.65 0.87
C ASN A 105 7.18 -5.37 2.23
N GLU A 106 6.59 -6.39 2.86
CA GLU A 106 6.03 -6.27 4.21
C GLU A 106 7.12 -5.97 5.26
N ARG A 107 8.27 -6.65 5.18
CA ARG A 107 9.42 -6.35 6.04
C ARG A 107 9.90 -4.90 5.90
N LEU A 108 10.03 -4.41 4.67
CA LEU A 108 10.44 -3.02 4.39
C LEU A 108 9.41 -2.00 4.89
N ARG A 109 8.11 -2.32 4.83
CA ARG A 109 7.06 -1.45 5.39
C ARG A 109 7.16 -1.36 6.92
N LEU A 110 7.39 -2.49 7.59
CA LEU A 110 7.57 -2.52 9.04
C LEU A 110 8.83 -1.74 9.46
N GLU A 111 9.94 -1.94 8.76
CA GLU A 111 11.19 -1.21 9.02
C GLU A 111 11.03 0.30 8.80
N ALA A 112 10.39 0.71 7.71
CA ALA A 112 10.11 2.13 7.46
C ALA A 112 9.24 2.74 8.58
N THR A 113 8.26 2.00 9.09
CA THR A 113 7.41 2.44 10.20
C THR A 113 8.22 2.61 11.48
N ALA A 114 9.09 1.64 11.79
CA ALA A 114 9.98 1.71 12.96
C ALA A 114 10.95 2.90 12.88
N LEU A 115 11.50 3.17 11.69
CA LEU A 115 12.37 4.32 11.45
C LEU A 115 11.63 5.64 11.64
N LEU A 116 10.40 5.76 11.13
CA LEU A 116 9.57 6.95 11.34
C LEU A 116 9.24 7.16 12.82
N MET A 117 8.90 6.11 13.56
CA MET A 117 8.65 6.22 15.01
C MET A 117 9.91 6.69 15.77
N ARG A 118 11.07 6.11 15.46
CA ARG A 118 12.35 6.53 16.05
C ARG A 118 12.67 7.98 15.71
N GLN A 119 12.39 8.40 14.47
CA GLN A 119 12.62 9.77 14.04
C GLN A 119 11.71 10.76 14.76
N GLN A 120 10.43 10.42 14.96
CA GLN A 120 9.51 11.23 15.78
C GLN A 120 10.01 11.39 17.21
N GLN A 121 10.49 10.31 17.84
CA GLN A 121 11.05 10.38 19.20
C GLN A 121 12.26 11.32 19.28
N LEU A 122 13.13 11.28 18.27
CA LEU A 122 14.28 12.17 18.20
C LEU A 122 13.87 13.63 17.98
N GLU A 123 12.85 13.89 17.16
CA GLU A 123 12.27 15.21 16.98
C GLU A 123 11.67 15.75 18.29
N ASP A 124 10.93 14.92 19.04
CA ASP A 124 10.36 15.30 20.34
C ASP A 124 11.44 15.61 21.38
N LEU A 125 12.52 14.82 21.41
CA LEU A 125 13.67 15.06 22.30
C LEU A 125 14.39 16.36 21.92
N ARG A 126 14.59 16.62 20.62
CA ARG A 126 15.18 17.87 20.13
C ARG A 126 14.33 19.07 20.54
N ASP A 127 13.01 18.99 20.37
CA ASP A 127 12.10 20.08 20.68
C ASP A 127 12.04 20.34 22.21
N LYS A 128 12.10 19.29 23.04
CA LYS A 128 12.25 19.42 24.51
C LYS A 128 13.57 20.08 24.92
N LEU A 129 14.69 19.67 24.33
CA LEU A 129 16.00 20.27 24.60
C LEU A 129 16.05 21.75 24.16
N ARG A 130 15.44 22.08 23.01
CA ARG A 130 15.32 23.46 22.54
C ARG A 130 14.48 24.31 23.49
N ALA A 131 13.35 23.79 23.96
CA ALA A 131 12.48 24.48 24.92
C ALA A 131 13.17 24.66 26.29
N GLY A 132 13.87 23.65 26.79
CA GLY A 132 14.65 23.72 28.03
C GLY A 132 15.81 24.72 27.95
N GLY A 133 16.52 24.77 26.81
CA GLY A 133 17.58 25.73 26.55
C GLY A 133 17.07 27.17 26.46
N ALA A 134 15.92 27.40 25.82
CA ALA A 134 15.29 28.72 25.75
C ALA A 134 14.82 29.20 27.14
N ALA A 135 14.29 28.31 27.99
CA ALA A 135 13.88 28.63 29.34
C ALA A 135 15.06 28.94 30.29
N ALA A 136 16.24 28.36 30.04
CA ALA A 136 17.47 28.66 30.78
C ALA A 136 18.10 29.99 30.32
N ALA A 137 18.07 30.29 29.02
CA ALA A 137 18.58 31.55 28.47
C ALA A 137 17.72 32.77 28.85
N ALA A 138 16.41 32.60 29.07
CA ALA A 138 15.51 33.68 29.47
C ALA A 138 15.60 34.06 30.97
N LYS A 139 16.40 33.33 31.77
CA LYS A 139 16.59 33.57 33.21
C LYS A 139 17.96 34.14 33.58
N ASN A 140 18.82 34.39 32.58
CA ASN A 140 20.08 35.12 32.70
C ASN A 140 19.97 36.46 31.98
#